data_AF-A0A939G510-F1
#
_entry.id   AF-A0A939G510-F1
#
_cell.length_a   1.000
_cell.length_b   1.000
_cell.length_c   1.000
_cell.angle_alpha   90.00
_cell.angle_beta   90.00
_cell.angle_gamma   90.00
#
_symmetry.space_group_name_H-M   'P 1'
#
loop_
_entity.id
_entity.type
_entity.pdbx_description
1 polymer ?
#
loop_
_entity_poly.entity_id
_entity_poly.type
_entity_poly.pdbx_seq_one_letter_code
_entity_poly.pdbx_strand_id
1 'polypeptide(L)'
;MKLRDTALLSLFIGSLFIWALEARRAGFLESYPALMMALVFLFAYQFFRYRDRQSQKEVSPTIKQMIETRKKAAANKGNKKQEVRGKK
;
A
#
# COMPACT_ATOMS: atom_id res chain seq x y z
N MET A 1 -1.20 5.45 4.96
CA MET A 1 -0.04 4.75 4.35
C MET A 1 -0.08 3.31 4.81
N LYS A 2 0.25 2.34 3.95
CA LYS A 2 0.28 0.93 4.37
C LYS A 2 1.51 0.70 5.26
N LEU A 3 1.47 -0.28 6.17
CA LEU A 3 2.62 -0.62 7.03
C LEU A 3 3.89 -0.90 6.21
N ARG A 4 3.73 -1.58 5.07
CA ARG A 4 4.80 -1.81 4.09
C ARG A 4 5.45 -0.52 3.58
N ASP A 5 4.64 0.50 3.26
CA ASP A 5 5.11 1.78 2.75
C ASP A 5 6.01 2.46 3.79
N THR A 6 5.59 2.42 5.07
CA THR A 6 6.37 2.95 6.19
C THR A 6 7.65 2.15 6.44
N ALA A 7 7.61 0.82 6.34
CA ALA A 7 8.79 -0.03 6.50
C ALA A 7 9.83 0.22 5.40
N LEU A 8 9.40 0.32 4.13
CA LEU A 8 10.30 0.64 3.02
C LEU A 8 10.91 2.04 3.16
N LEU A 9 10.14 3.01 3.62
CA LEU A 9 10.63 4.37 3.86
C LEU A 9 11.63 4.41 5.02
N SER A 10 11.38 3.67 6.10
CA SER A 10 12.30 3.55 7.23
C SER A 10 13.61 2.88 6.82
N LEU A 11 13.56 1.80 6.03
CA LEU A 11 14.74 1.13 5.49
C LEU A 11 15.54 2.05 4.57
N PHE A 12 14.86 2.83 3.72
CA PHE A 12 15.50 3.83 2.89
C PHE A 12 16.27 4.86 3.72
N ILE A 13 15.61 5.45 4.74
CA ILE A 13 16.22 6.44 5.62
C ILE A 13 17.42 5.84 6.38
N GLY A 14 17.27 4.62 6.91
CA GLY A 14 18.36 3.92 7.59
C GLY A 14 19.55 3.64 6.67
N SER A 15 19.30 3.17 5.45
CA SER A 15 20.34 2.94 4.44
C SER A 15 21.03 4.25 4.02
N LEU A 16 20.30 5.36 3.96
CA LEU A 16 20.84 6.68 3.67
C LEU A 16 21.78 7.17 4.78
N PHE A 17 21.41 6.95 6.04
CA PHE A 17 22.26 7.27 7.18
C PHE A 17 23.57 6.48 7.18
N ILE A 18 23.49 5.17 6.90
CA ILE A 18 24.67 4.31 6.75
C ILE A 18 25.55 4.83 5.62
N TRP A 19 24.97 5.12 4.45
CA TRP A 19 25.70 5.68 3.33
C TRP A 19 26.40 7.00 3.69
N ALA A 20 25.73 7.91 4.39
CA ALA A 20 26.31 9.20 4.78
C ALA A 20 27.52 9.04 5.72
N LEU A 21 27.45 8.08 6.65
CA LEU A 21 28.58 7.73 7.52
C LEU A 21 29.72 7.08 6.73
N GLU A 22 29.40 6.18 5.81
CA GLU A 22 30.38 5.49 4.96
C GLU A 22 31.07 6.46 4.00
N ALA A 23 30.32 7.38 3.39
CA ALA A 23 30.84 8.41 2.50
C ALA A 23 31.80 9.35 3.24
N ARG A 24 31.51 9.65 4.52
CA ARG A 24 32.42 10.40 5.39
C ARG A 24 33.69 9.60 5.74
N ARG A 25 33.58 8.28 5.93
CA ARG A 25 34.67 7.41 6.37
C ARG A 25 35.62 6.99 5.23
N ALA A 26 35.06 6.49 4.13
CA ALA A 26 35.77 5.82 3.04
C ALA A 26 35.73 6.59 1.71
N GLY A 27 34.99 7.70 1.65
CA GLY A 27 34.83 8.49 0.42
C GLY A 27 33.75 7.94 -0.52
N PHE A 28 33.52 8.66 -1.61
CA PHE A 28 32.33 8.47 -2.45
C PHE A 28 32.32 7.14 -3.22
N LEU A 29 33.46 6.75 -3.81
CA LEU A 29 33.58 5.54 -4.64
C LEU A 29 33.30 4.25 -3.86
N GLU A 30 33.88 4.13 -2.66
CA GLU A 30 33.69 2.97 -1.77
C GLU A 30 32.27 2.93 -1.19
N SER A 31 31.65 4.09 -0.95
CA SER A 31 30.28 4.18 -0.42
C SER A 31 29.18 3.95 -1.49
N TYR A 32 29.53 3.92 -2.77
CA TYR A 32 28.57 3.83 -3.88
C TYR A 32 27.60 2.64 -3.79
N PRO A 33 28.02 1.43 -3.36
CA PRO A 33 27.09 0.31 -3.19
C PRO A 33 26.00 0.57 -2.13
N ALA A 34 26.34 1.26 -1.04
CA ALA A 34 25.37 1.61 0.00
C ALA A 34 24.34 2.64 -0.51
N LEU A 35 24.78 3.56 -1.38
CA LEU A 35 23.88 4.50 -2.06
C LEU A 35 22.93 3.76 -3.01
N MET A 36 23.43 2.81 -3.79
CA MET A 36 22.60 1.98 -4.68
C MET A 36 21.54 1.22 -3.89
N MET A 37 21.90 0.67 -2.72
CA MET A 37 20.93 -0.01 -1.86
C MET A 37 19.82 0.93 -1.38
N ALA A 38 20.16 2.16 -0.99
CA ALA A 38 19.16 3.17 -0.62
C ALA A 38 18.22 3.45 -1.81
N LEU A 39 18.75 3.63 -3.02
CA LEU A 39 17.94 3.84 -4.22
C LEU A 39 17.00 2.66 -4.52
N VAL A 40 17.44 1.42 -4.30
CA VAL A 40 16.59 0.24 -4.48
C VAL A 40 15.37 0.29 -3.54
N PHE A 41 15.56 0.64 -2.27
CA PHE A 41 14.42 0.80 -1.34
C PHE A 41 13.48 1.94 -1.75
N LEU A 42 14.04 3.06 -2.24
CA LEU A 42 13.25 4.18 -2.72
C LEU A 42 12.40 3.82 -3.95
N PHE A 43 13.01 3.15 -4.93
CA PHE A 43 12.29 2.70 -6.13
C PHE A 43 11.28 1.61 -5.82
N ALA A 44 11.59 0.69 -4.91
CA ALA A 44 10.62 -0.30 -4.45
C ALA A 44 9.39 0.39 -3.83
N TYR A 45 9.61 1.38 -2.94
CA TYR A 45 8.52 2.19 -2.38
C TYR A 45 7.69 2.88 -3.48
N GLN A 46 8.36 3.53 -4.43
CA GLN A 46 7.69 4.24 -5.52
C GLN A 46 6.89 3.28 -6.41
N PHE A 47 7.44 2.12 -6.75
CA PHE A 47 6.78 1.09 -7.54
C PHE A 47 5.53 0.55 -6.84
N PHE A 48 5.65 0.14 -5.57
CA PHE A 48 4.50 -0.36 -4.83
C PHE A 48 3.41 0.70 -4.66
N ARG A 49 3.80 1.95 -4.41
CA ARG A 49 2.85 3.06 -4.28
C ARG A 49 2.17 3.40 -5.60
N TYR A 50 2.91 3.38 -6.71
CA TYR A 50 2.36 3.59 -8.04
C TYR A 50 1.40 2.46 -8.42
N ARG A 51 1.80 1.19 -8.21
CA ARG A 51 0.95 0.01 -8.43
C ARG A 51 -0.33 0.06 -7.61
N ASP A 52 -0.23 0.41 -6.33
CA ASP A 52 -1.40 0.54 -5.46
C ASP A 52 -2.34 1.68 -5.92
N ARG A 53 -1.80 2.77 -6.46
CA ARG A 53 -2.62 3.84 -7.06
C ARG A 53 -3.30 3.38 -8.35
N GLN A 54 -2.60 2.63 -9.20
CA GLN A 54 -3.17 2.09 -10.43
C GLN A 54 -4.28 1.06 -10.14
N SER A 55 -4.04 0.12 -9.22
CA SER A 55 -5.07 -0.82 -8.79
C SER A 55 -6.32 -0.13 -8.24
N GLN A 56 -6.15 0.98 -7.51
CA GLN A 56 -7.31 1.77 -7.05
C GLN A 56 -8.02 2.56 -8.16
N LYS A 57 -7.36 2.84 -9.28
CA LYS A 57 -7.99 3.43 -10.48
C LYS A 57 -8.70 2.37 -11.32
N GLU A 58 -8.14 1.16 -11.42
CA GLU A 58 -8.72 0.03 -12.16
C GLU A 58 -9.95 -0.57 -11.47
N VAL A 59 -10.03 -0.49 -10.14
CA VAL A 59 -11.32 -0.66 -9.44
C VAL A 59 -12.14 0.60 -9.69
N SER A 60 -12.69 0.69 -10.91
CA SER A 60 -13.64 1.72 -11.33
C SER A 60 -14.66 1.96 -10.21
N PRO A 61 -15.02 3.22 -9.91
CA PRO A 61 -16.01 3.55 -8.88
C PRO A 61 -17.29 2.71 -9.02
N THR A 62 -17.64 2.30 -10.24
CA THR A 62 -18.75 1.41 -10.56
C THR A 62 -18.63 0.03 -9.91
N ILE A 63 -17.45 -0.57 -9.82
CA ILE A 63 -17.26 -1.89 -9.19
C ILE A 63 -17.41 -1.80 -7.67
N LYS A 64 -16.88 -0.74 -7.05
CA LYS A 64 -17.10 -0.48 -5.61
C LYS A 64 -18.60 -0.28 -5.32
N GLN A 65 -19.28 0.50 -6.17
CA GLN A 65 -20.73 0.71 -6.07
C GLN A 65 -21.53 -0.57 -6.28
N MET A 66 -21.13 -1.44 -7.21
CA MET A 66 -21.80 -2.73 -7.43
C MET A 66 -21.64 -3.68 -6.23
N ILE A 67 -20.47 -3.74 -5.60
CA ILE A 67 -20.23 -4.56 -4.41
C ILE A 67 -21.06 -4.05 -3.22
N GLU A 68 -21.09 -2.73 -2.99
CA GLU A 68 -21.93 -2.14 -1.94
C GLU A 68 -23.42 -2.37 -2.19
N THR A 69 -23.88 -2.21 -3.43
CA THR A 69 -25.29 -2.43 -3.81
C THR A 69 -25.68 -3.90 -3.60
N ARG A 70 -24.83 -4.86 -3.97
CA ARG A 70 -25.07 -6.29 -3.71
C ARG A 70 -25.12 -6.60 -2.22
N LYS A 71 -24.22 -6.01 -1.42
CA LYS A 71 -24.17 -6.20 0.04
C LYS A 71 -25.42 -5.63 0.72
N LYS A 72 -25.89 -4.44 0.31
CA LYS A 72 -27.14 -3.83 0.78
C LYS A 72 -28.37 -4.65 0.36
N ALA A 73 -28.42 -5.16 -0.88
CA ALA A 73 -29.51 -6.00 -1.36
C ALA A 73 -29.59 -7.34 -0.59
N ALA A 74 -28.45 -7.92 -0.23
CA ALA A 74 -28.40 -9.13 0.59
C ALA A 74 -28.88 -8.88 2.04
N ALA A 75 -28.46 -7.77 2.65
CA ALA A 75 -28.93 -7.37 3.99
C ALA A 75 -30.44 -7.11 4.02
N ASN A 76 -30.98 -6.43 3.00
CA ASN A 76 -32.40 -6.10 2.94
C ASN A 76 -33.29 -7.34 2.68
N LYS A 77 -32.79 -8.32 1.90
CA LYS A 77 -33.46 -9.63 1.75
C LYS A 77 -33.49 -10.43 3.05
N GLY A 78 -32.45 -10.35 3.87
CA GLY A 78 -32.43 -10.96 5.21
C GLY A 78 -33.48 -10.38 6.14
N ASN A 79 -33.61 -9.05 6.14
CA ASN A 79 -34.57 -8.33 6.98
C ASN A 79 -36.03 -8.63 6.59
N LYS A 80 -36.34 -8.62 5.27
CA LYS A 80 -37.68 -9.00 4.77
C LYS A 80 -38.08 -10.44 5.11
N LYS A 81 -37.11 -11.36 5.16
CA LYS A 81 -37.37 -12.78 5.48
C LYS A 81 -37.67 -12.99 6.97
N GLN A 82 -37.17 -12.12 7.86
CA GLN A 82 -37.47 -12.15 9.29
C GLN A 82 -38.83 -11.51 9.59
N GLU A 83 -39.17 -10.40 8.94
CA GLU A 83 -40.47 -9.72 9.11
C GLU A 83 -41.66 -10.62 8.72
N VAL A 84 -41.52 -11.42 7.64
CA VAL A 84 -42.57 -12.35 7.18
C VAL A 84 -42.70 -13.58 8.10
N ARG A 85 -41.66 -13.92 8.87
CA ARG A 85 -41.65 -15.10 9.76
C ARG A 85 -42.18 -14.79 11.17
N GLY A 86 -42.16 -13.52 11.60
CA GLY A 86 -42.72 -13.07 12.88
C GLY A 86 -44.22 -12.71 12.84
N LYS A 87 -44.85 -12.76 11.65
CA LYS A 87 -46.30 -12.52 11.45
C LYS A 87 -47.13 -13.81 11.29
N LYS A 88 -46.51 -14.99 11.47
CA LYS A 88 -47.20 -16.28 11.54
C LYS A 88 -47.15 -16.80 12.97
#